data_AF-A0A356X707-F1
#
_entry.id   AF-A0A356X707-F1
#
_cell.length_a   1.000
_cell.length_b   1.000
_cell.length_c   1.000
_cell.angle_alpha   90.00
_cell.angle_beta   90.00
_cell.angle_gamma   90.00
#
_symmetry.space_group_name_H-M   'P 1'
#
loop_
_entity.id
_entity.type
_entity.pdbx_description
1 polymer ?
#
loop_
_entity_poly.entity_id
_entity_poly.type
_entity_poly.pdbx_seq_one_letter_code
_entity_poly.pdbx_strand_id
1 'polypeptide(L)'
;YEEDVTLPGRGRRQYLTTVSPIKNKQGNIHRLVGSSMETTDRKKAEQAFRKSEEQHRSFVQNSSEGIHLIEFTHPIDLSLNPEQQIAQIYKKGYVSACNDVMAKMYGYEHSEDLVDTNLL
;
A
#
# COMPACT_ATOMS: atom_id res chain seq x y z
N TYR A 1 22.01 9.40 -9.27
CA TYR A 1 21.64 8.30 -10.18
C TYR A 1 21.79 6.98 -9.45
N GLU A 2 21.06 5.97 -9.90
CA GLU A 2 21.07 4.66 -9.27
C GLU A 2 22.12 3.77 -9.94
N GLU A 3 22.85 3.00 -9.14
CA GLU A 3 23.92 2.13 -9.60
C GLU A 3 23.74 0.74 -9.03
N ASP A 4 23.90 -0.28 -9.87
CA ASP A 4 23.99 -1.67 -9.43
C ASP A 4 25.44 -2.11 -9.47
N VAL A 5 25.96 -2.51 -8.31
CA VAL A 5 27.34 -2.94 -8.14
C VAL A 5 27.35 -4.36 -7.60
N THR A 6 28.05 -5.27 -8.29
CA THR A 6 28.28 -6.63 -7.80
C THR A 6 29.59 -6.67 -7.03
N LEU A 7 29.49 -6.90 -5.71
CA LEU A 7 30.66 -6.96 -4.83
C LEU A 7 31.02 -8.42 -4.49
N PRO A 8 32.31 -8.82 -4.55
CA PRO A 8 32.75 -10.14 -4.13
C PRO A 8 32.29 -10.48 -2.70
N GLY A 9 31.68 -11.65 -2.51
CA GLY A 9 31.18 -12.11 -1.21
C GLY A 9 29.89 -11.43 -0.69
N ARG A 10 29.42 -10.35 -1.35
CA ARG A 10 28.15 -9.67 -0.98
C ARG A 10 27.08 -9.75 -2.06
N GLY A 11 27.45 -10.06 -3.31
CA GLY A 11 26.51 -10.14 -4.44
C GLY A 11 26.07 -8.76 -4.95
N ARG A 12 24.96 -8.72 -5.70
CA ARG A 12 24.42 -7.48 -6.27
C ARG A 12 23.91 -6.56 -5.18
N ARG A 13 24.41 -5.32 -5.17
CA ARG A 13 24.03 -4.21 -4.30
C ARG A 13 23.60 -3.01 -5.13
N GLN A 14 22.66 -2.23 -4.61
CA GLN A 14 22.13 -1.06 -5.27
C GLN A 14 22.51 0.18 -4.48
N TYR A 15 23.00 1.20 -5.16
CA TYR A 15 23.42 2.46 -4.58
C TYR A 15 22.67 3.62 -5.21
N LEU A 16 22.37 4.63 -4.41
CA LEU A 16 21.93 5.92 -4.88
C LEU A 16 23.10 6.90 -4.71
N THR A 17 23.66 7.33 -5.83
CA THR A 17 24.84 8.20 -5.85
C THR A 17 24.46 9.59 -6.34
N THR A 18 24.78 10.63 -5.59
CA THR A 18 24.64 12.03 -6.01
C THR A 18 26.01 12.66 -6.12
N VAL A 19 26.27 13.34 -7.24
CA VAL A 19 27.53 14.05 -7.47
C VAL A 19 27.23 15.54 -7.57
N SER A 20 27.85 16.33 -6.70
CA SER A 20 27.70 17.78 -6.64
C SER A 20 29.02 18.48 -6.97
N PRO A 21 29.05 19.44 -7.90
CA PRO A 21 30.25 20.21 -8.19
C PRO A 21 30.51 21.26 -7.12
N ILE A 22 31.76 21.37 -6.69
CA ILE A 22 32.25 22.47 -5.85
C ILE A 22 32.96 23.47 -6.76
N LYS A 23 32.43 24.70 -6.78
CA LYS A 23 32.99 25.82 -7.54
C LYS A 23 34.05 26.56 -6.69
N ASN A 24 35.09 27.07 -7.35
CA ASN A 24 36.04 27.99 -6.73
C ASN A 24 35.47 29.43 -6.68
N LYS A 25 36.25 30.37 -6.14
CA LYS A 25 35.87 31.79 -6.03
C LYS A 25 35.59 32.45 -7.40
N GLN A 26 36.14 31.93 -8.48
CA GLN A 26 35.90 32.39 -9.85
C GLN A 26 34.67 31.73 -10.51
N GLY A 27 33.93 30.88 -9.79
CA GLY A 27 32.75 30.18 -10.31
C GLY A 27 33.07 28.93 -11.14
N ASN A 28 34.35 28.61 -11.34
CA ASN A 28 34.79 27.44 -12.09
C ASN A 28 34.70 26.17 -11.22
N ILE A 29 34.28 25.05 -11.80
CA ILE A 29 34.25 23.76 -11.10
C ILE A 29 35.70 23.36 -10.76
N HIS A 30 35.99 23.22 -9.47
CA HIS A 30 37.33 22.86 -8.98
C HIS A 30 37.34 21.44 -8.40
N ARG A 31 36.21 20.94 -7.88
CA ARG A 31 36.08 19.58 -7.35
C ARG A 31 34.69 19.02 -7.61
N LEU A 32 34.57 17.70 -7.54
CA LEU A 32 33.29 17.00 -7.44
C LEU A 32 33.23 16.29 -6.09
N VAL A 33 32.07 16.31 -5.43
CA VAL A 33 31.80 15.48 -4.26
C VAL A 33 30.69 14.50 -4.60
N GLY A 34 31.03 13.21 -4.54
CA GLY A 34 30.08 12.12 -4.63
C GLY A 34 29.65 11.69 -3.24
N SER A 35 28.34 11.54 -3.02
CA SER A 35 27.78 10.83 -1.88
C SER A 35 27.04 9.62 -2.42
N SER A 36 27.39 8.43 -1.92
CA SER A 36 26.75 7.17 -2.31
C SER A 36 26.14 6.50 -1.09
N MET A 37 24.86 6.18 -1.17
CA MET A 37 24.12 5.49 -0.12
C MET A 37 23.65 4.14 -0.66
N GLU A 38 23.97 3.07 0.04
CA GLU A 38 23.43 1.76 -0.29
C GLU A 38 21.91 1.74 -0.02
N THR A 39 21.14 1.23 -0.98
CA THR A 39 19.66 1.19 -0.93
C THR A 39 19.11 -0.22 -1.13
N THR A 40 19.98 -1.23 -1.21
CA THR A 40 19.63 -2.62 -1.53
C THR A 40 18.50 -3.16 -0.67
N ASP A 41 18.65 -3.10 0.66
CA ASP A 41 17.70 -3.73 1.58
C ASP A 41 16.37 -2.99 1.61
N ARG A 42 16.43 -1.64 1.55
CA ARG A 42 15.23 -0.79 1.43
C ARG A 42 14.41 -1.17 0.19
N LYS A 43 15.07 -1.29 -0.97
CA LYS A 43 14.41 -1.62 -2.23
C LYS A 43 13.86 -3.05 -2.24
N LYS A 44 14.58 -4.02 -1.67
CA LYS A 44 14.07 -5.39 -1.53
C LYS A 44 12.83 -5.46 -0.65
N ALA A 45 12.82 -4.76 0.47
CA ALA A 45 11.67 -4.70 1.36
C ALA A 45 10.47 -4.05 0.65
N GLU A 46 10.69 -2.94 -0.07
CA GLU A 46 9.67 -2.25 -0.84
C GLU A 46 9.10 -3.13 -1.97
N GLN A 47 9.95 -3.85 -2.71
CA GLN A 47 9.52 -4.78 -3.76
C GLN A 47 8.76 -5.98 -3.19
N ALA A 48 9.22 -6.54 -2.06
CA ALA A 48 8.52 -7.64 -1.39
C ALA A 48 7.15 -7.20 -0.90
N PHE A 49 7.05 -6.00 -0.32
CA PHE A 49 5.78 -5.41 0.10
C PHE A 49 4.82 -5.23 -1.08
N ARG A 50 5.27 -4.57 -2.16
CA ARG A 50 4.46 -4.37 -3.37
C ARG A 50 3.99 -5.69 -3.98
N LYS A 51 4.89 -6.68 -4.09
CA LYS A 51 4.55 -8.01 -4.60
C LYS A 51 3.50 -8.69 -3.73
N SER A 52 3.62 -8.59 -2.41
CA SER A 52 2.63 -9.14 -1.47
C SER A 52 1.28 -8.44 -1.61
N GLU A 53 1.28 -7.11 -1.78
CA GLU A 53 0.06 -6.32 -1.98
C GLU A 53 -0.63 -6.69 -3.29
N GLU A 54 0.12 -6.80 -4.39
CA GLU A 54 -0.39 -7.24 -5.70
C GLU A 54 -0.96 -8.66 -5.64
N GLN A 55 -0.28 -9.58 -4.95
CA GLN A 55 -0.76 -10.95 -4.76
C GLN A 55 -2.06 -10.98 -3.96
N HIS A 56 -2.14 -10.24 -2.86
CA HIS A 56 -3.36 -10.15 -2.05
C HIS A 56 -4.51 -9.52 -2.85
N ARG A 57 -4.25 -8.41 -3.55
CA ARG A 57 -5.24 -7.73 -4.40
C ARG A 57 -5.77 -8.67 -5.48
N SER A 58 -4.86 -9.35 -6.19
CA SER A 58 -5.20 -10.31 -7.23
C SER A 58 -6.01 -11.49 -6.69
N PHE A 59 -5.66 -12.01 -5.50
CA PHE A 59 -6.42 -13.09 -4.85
C PHE A 59 -7.86 -12.67 -4.56
N VAL A 60 -8.08 -11.47 -4.01
CA VAL A 60 -9.42 -10.96 -3.70
C VAL A 60 -10.22 -10.66 -4.97
N GLN A 61 -9.60 -10.04 -5.98
CA GLN A 61 -10.26 -9.65 -7.22
C GLN A 61 -10.63 -10.86 -8.10
N ASN A 62 -9.79 -11.90 -8.13
CA ASN A 62 -10.03 -13.10 -8.94
C ASN A 62 -10.79 -14.21 -8.20
N SER A 63 -11.21 -13.97 -6.94
CA SER A 63 -12.08 -14.90 -6.22
C SER A 63 -13.45 -14.97 -6.89
N SER A 64 -14.03 -16.17 -6.97
CA SER A 64 -15.42 -16.36 -7.40
C SER A 64 -16.45 -16.06 -6.30
N GLU A 65 -16.00 -15.89 -5.06
CA GLU A 65 -16.85 -15.52 -3.92
C GLU A 65 -16.91 -14.00 -3.76
N GLY A 66 -18.05 -13.49 -3.30
CA GLY A 66 -18.18 -12.10 -2.89
C GLY A 66 -17.39 -11.87 -1.60
N ILE A 67 -16.40 -10.99 -1.64
CA ILE A 67 -15.58 -10.62 -0.48
C ILE A 67 -15.85 -9.16 -0.16
N HIS A 68 -16.10 -8.87 1.12
CA HIS A 68 -16.24 -7.52 1.64
C HIS A 68 -15.60 -7.37 3.02
N LEU A 69 -15.23 -6.14 3.33
CA LEU A 69 -14.77 -5.70 4.64
C LEU A 69 -15.73 -4.62 5.13
N ILE A 70 -16.19 -4.77 6.37
CA ILE A 70 -17.01 -3.77 7.05
C ILE A 70 -16.15 -3.10 8.12
N GLU A 71 -16.14 -1.78 8.08
CA GLU A 71 -15.56 -0.96 9.14
C GLU A 71 -16.64 -0.15 9.84
N PHE A 72 -16.32 0.32 11.04
CA PHE A 72 -17.24 1.05 11.88
C PHE A 72 -16.70 2.44 12.15
N THR A 73 -17.53 3.46 11.92
CA THR A 73 -17.18 4.85 12.20
C THR A 73 -16.87 5.09 13.69
N HIS A 74 -17.43 4.27 14.57
CA HIS A 74 -17.22 4.32 16.02
C HIS A 74 -17.25 2.90 16.59
N PRO A 75 -16.56 2.63 17.73
CA PRO A 75 -16.66 1.35 18.41
C PRO A 75 -18.11 0.95 18.70
N ILE A 76 -18.35 -0.37 18.62
CA ILE A 76 -19.61 -0.98 19.05
C ILE A 76 -19.56 -1.18 20.55
N ASP A 77 -20.61 -0.73 21.25
CA ASP A 77 -20.70 -0.92 22.69
C ASP A 77 -21.10 -2.37 23.02
N LEU A 78 -20.14 -3.15 23.50
CA LEU A 78 -20.32 -4.56 23.83
C LEU A 78 -21.06 -4.79 25.16
N SER A 79 -21.34 -3.74 25.95
CA SER A 79 -22.14 -3.85 27.18
C SER A 79 -23.64 -3.91 26.91
N LEU A 80 -24.08 -3.52 25.72
CA LEU A 80 -25.48 -3.54 25.31
C LEU A 80 -25.96 -4.96 24.99
N ASN A 81 -27.28 -5.13 24.93
CA ASN A 81 -27.85 -6.40 24.50
C ASN A 81 -27.58 -6.65 23.00
N PRO A 82 -27.66 -7.91 22.51
CA PRO A 82 -27.36 -8.24 21.12
C PRO A 82 -28.18 -7.45 20.09
N GLU A 83 -29.46 -7.18 20.37
CA GLU A 83 -30.33 -6.42 19.45
C GLU A 83 -29.83 -4.98 19.27
N GLN A 84 -29.42 -4.34 20.37
CA GLN A 84 -28.83 -3.02 20.35
C GLN A 84 -27.45 -3.01 19.68
N GLN A 85 -26.63 -4.04 19.89
CA GLN A 85 -25.34 -4.18 19.20
C GLN A 85 -25.53 -4.32 17.68
N ILE A 86 -26.48 -5.14 17.25
CA ILE A 86 -26.84 -5.32 15.84
C ILE A 86 -27.30 -4.00 15.24
N ALA A 87 -28.19 -3.27 15.93
CA ALA A 87 -28.62 -1.95 15.47
C ALA A 87 -27.43 -0.97 15.33
N GLN A 88 -26.44 -1.03 16.21
CA GLN A 88 -25.21 -0.24 16.07
C GLN A 88 -24.36 -0.67 14.88
N ILE A 89 -24.19 -1.98 14.65
CA ILE A 89 -23.45 -2.52 13.50
C ILE A 89 -24.03 -1.98 12.19
N TYR A 90 -25.35 -2.07 12.02
CA TYR A 90 -26.01 -1.56 10.82
C TYR A 90 -25.93 -0.03 10.69
N LYS A 91 -26.12 0.70 11.80
CA LYS A 91 -26.12 2.17 11.77
C LYS A 91 -24.74 2.78 11.59
N LYS A 92 -23.68 2.13 12.08
CA LYS A 92 -22.31 2.66 12.13
C LYS A 92 -21.37 2.00 11.13
N GLY A 93 -21.79 0.87 10.55
CA GLY A 93 -21.02 0.08 9.61
C GLY A 93 -21.14 0.61 8.19
N TYR A 94 -20.03 0.57 7.47
CA TYR A 94 -19.95 0.83 6.04
C TYR A 94 -19.03 -0.19 5.37
N VAL A 95 -19.21 -0.39 4.07
CA VAL A 95 -18.36 -1.28 3.28
C VAL A 95 -17.04 -0.56 2.98
N SER A 96 -15.95 -0.86 3.70
CA SER A 96 -14.66 -0.20 3.47
C SER A 96 -13.89 -0.77 2.28
N ALA A 97 -14.18 -2.02 1.91
CA ALA A 97 -13.65 -2.64 0.71
C ALA A 97 -14.57 -3.78 0.26
N CYS A 98 -14.68 -4.01 -1.05
CA CYS A 98 -15.26 -5.22 -1.59
C CYS A 98 -14.63 -5.58 -2.94
N ASN A 99 -14.81 -6.82 -3.40
CA ASN A 99 -14.46 -7.20 -4.77
C ASN A 99 -15.65 -6.97 -5.73
N ASP A 100 -15.37 -6.99 -7.04
CA ASP A 100 -16.41 -6.77 -8.06
C ASP A 100 -17.48 -7.87 -8.05
N VAL A 101 -17.13 -9.08 -7.61
CA VAL A 101 -18.11 -10.16 -7.45
C VAL A 101 -19.17 -9.79 -6.40
N MET A 102 -18.76 -9.25 -5.26
CA MET A 102 -19.67 -8.75 -4.24
C MET A 102 -20.55 -7.62 -4.78
N ALA A 103 -19.98 -6.63 -5.47
CA ALA A 103 -20.75 -5.53 -6.07
C ALA A 103 -21.84 -6.05 -7.03
N LYS A 104 -21.49 -6.98 -7.91
CA LYS A 104 -22.41 -7.60 -8.88
C LYS A 104 -23.54 -8.39 -8.23
N MET A 105 -23.28 -9.04 -7.10
CA MET A 105 -24.34 -9.73 -6.33
C MET A 105 -25.45 -8.77 -5.87
N TYR A 106 -25.11 -7.50 -5.66
CA TYR A 106 -26.04 -6.45 -5.24
C TYR A 106 -26.49 -5.53 -6.40
N GLY A 107 -26.16 -5.88 -7.64
CA GLY A 107 -26.60 -5.17 -8.85
C GLY A 107 -25.71 -4.00 -9.29
N TYR A 108 -24.51 -3.85 -8.70
CA TYR A 108 -23.51 -2.87 -9.11
C TYR A 108 -22.55 -3.46 -10.16
N GLU A 109 -21.99 -2.63 -11.04
CA GLU A 109 -21.03 -3.09 -12.05
C GLU A 109 -19.61 -3.20 -11.48
N HIS A 110 -19.23 -2.27 -10.61
CA HIS A 110 -17.89 -2.19 -10.05
C HIS A 110 -17.92 -2.11 -8.52
N SER A 111 -16.88 -2.64 -7.87
CA SER A 111 -16.70 -2.55 -6.41
C SER A 111 -16.73 -1.11 -5.89
N GLU A 112 -16.17 -0.16 -6.65
CA GLU A 112 -16.14 1.27 -6.30
C GLU A 112 -17.53 1.87 -6.09
N ASP A 113 -18.58 1.31 -6.69
CA ASP A 113 -19.96 1.79 -6.53
C ASP A 113 -20.58 1.35 -5.19
N LEU A 114 -20.00 0.33 -4.54
CA LEU A 114 -20.47 -0.23 -3.27
C LEU A 114 -19.57 0.18 -2.09
N VAL A 115 -18.29 0.50 -2.34
CA VAL A 115 -17.36 0.97 -1.30
C VAL A 115 -17.85 2.31 -0.72
N ASP A 116 -17.61 2.50 0.57
CA ASP A 116 -18.04 3.65 1.39
C ASP A 116 -19.57 3.81 1.55
N THR A 117 -20.35 2.84 1.10
CA THR A 117 -21.80 2.81 1.36
C THR A 117 -22.10 2.30 2.76
N ASN A 118 -23.06 2.93 3.44
CA ASN A 118 -23.54 2.46 4.75
C ASN A 118 -24.35 1.18 4.59
N LEU A 119 -24.38 0.37 5.64
CA LEU A 119 -25.22 -0.84 5.67
C LEU A 119 -26.73 -0.55 5.79
N LEU A 120 -27.11 0.71 6.08
CA LEU A 120 -28.47 1.24 6.17
C LEU A 120 -28.60 2.59 5.46
#